data_AF-A0A229TRF0-F1
#
_entry.id   AF-A0A229TRF0-F1
#
_cell.length_a   1.000
_cell.length_b   1.000
_cell.length_c   1.000
_cell.angle_alpha   90.00
_cell.angle_beta   90.00
_cell.angle_gamma   90.00
#
_symmetry.space_group_name_H-M   'P 1'
#
loop_
_entity.id
_entity.type
_entity.pdbx_description
1 polymer ?
#
loop_
_entity_poly.entity_id
_entity_poly.type
_entity_poly.pdbx_seq_one_letter_code
_entity_poly.pdbx_strand_id
1 'polypeptide(L)' 'MGKQWFPYVRAAVLERIERMVARAARDGALPAAEALVVLGAWQALLERHGGPDGRCVLCRRTSRRLCTVWQVAVAYFVRP' A
#
# COMPACT_ATOMS: atom_id res chain seq x y z
N MET A 1 23.93 -7.86 -3.36
CA MET A 1 22.62 -7.59 -3.98
C MET A 1 21.53 -7.67 -2.93
N GLY A 2 21.19 -6.57 -2.27
CA GLY A 2 20.19 -6.60 -1.20
C GLY A 2 19.37 -5.32 -1.18
N LYS A 3 18.04 -5.47 -1.30
CA LYS A 3 17.00 -4.47 -0.98
C LYS A 3 16.63 -3.43 -2.05
N GLN A 4 16.71 -3.77 -3.34
CA GLN A 4 16.06 -2.97 -4.40
C GLN A 4 14.57 -3.32 -4.61
N TRP A 5 14.02 -4.35 -3.97
CA TRP A 5 12.67 -4.85 -4.28
C TRP A 5 11.53 -3.98 -3.71
N PHE A 6 11.75 -3.31 -2.57
CA PHE A 6 10.68 -2.65 -1.82
C PHE A 6 10.03 -1.47 -2.55
N PRO A 7 10.78 -0.59 -3.25
CA PRO A 7 10.18 0.44 -4.10
C PRO A 7 9.23 -0.12 -5.16
N TYR A 8 9.57 -1.26 -5.78
CA TYR A 8 8.71 -1.90 -6.78
C TYR A 8 7.43 -2.46 -6.16
N VAL A 9 7.52 -3.07 -4.98
CA VAL A 9 6.32 -3.55 -4.26
C VAL A 9 5.44 -2.38 -3.83
N ARG A 10 6.02 -1.28 -3.36
CA ARG A 10 5.28 -0.05 -3.06
C ARG A 10 4.53 0.48 -4.28
N ALA A 11 5.22 0.56 -5.42
CA ALA A 11 4.62 1.02 -6.67
C ALA A 11 3.46 0.11 -7.12
N ALA A 12 3.66 -1.21 -7.10
CA ALA A 12 2.64 -2.17 -7.50
C ALA A 12 1.38 -2.11 -6.62
N VAL A 13 1.55 -1.99 -5.30
CA VAL A 13 0.44 -1.80 -4.35
C VAL A 13 -0.34 -0.53 -4.67
N LEU A 14 0.35 0.61 -4.81
CA LEU A 14 -0.30 1.90 -5.06
C LEU A 14 -1.05 1.92 -6.39
N GLU A 15 -0.43 1.42 -7.46
CA GLU A 15 -1.04 1.33 -8.78
C GLU A 15 -2.28 0.42 -8.77
N ARG A 16 -2.27 -0.68 -7.99
CA ARG A 16 -3.45 -1.53 -7.84
C ARG A 16 -4.56 -0.84 -7.06
N ILE A 17 -4.26 -0.15 -5.97
CA ILE A 17 -5.25 0.62 -5.19
C ILE A 17 -5.88 1.69 -6.07
N GLU A 18 -5.08 2.48 -6.79
CA GLU A 18 -5.55 3.51 -7.70
C GLU A 18 -6.52 2.94 -8.75
N ARG A 19 -6.16 1.83 -9.41
CA ARG A 19 -7.05 1.16 -10.36
C ARG A 19 -8.35 0.67 -9.73
N MET A 20 -8.29 0.07 -8.55
CA MET A 20 -9.48 -0.45 -7.86
C MET A 20 -10.42 0.68 -7.46
N VAL A 21 -9.88 1.76 -6.90
CA VAL A 21 -10.63 2.93 -6.46
C VAL A 21 -11.22 3.68 -7.66
N ALA A 22 -10.43 3.90 -8.72
CA ALA A 22 -10.89 4.54 -9.95
C ALA A 22 -12.01 3.73 -10.63
N ARG A 23 -11.91 2.40 -10.60
CA ARG A 23 -12.96 1.51 -11.09
C ARG A 23 -14.21 1.62 -10.23
N ALA A 24 -14.10 1.53 -8.90
CA ALA A 24 -15.24 1.63 -8.01
C ALA A 24 -15.98 2.98 -8.16
N ALA A 25 -15.23 4.08 -8.34
CA ALA A 25 -15.81 5.39 -8.60
C ALA A 25 -16.54 5.45 -9.96
N ARG A 26 -15.92 4.91 -11.02
CA ARG A 26 -16.52 4.86 -12.36
C ARG A 26 -17.79 4.00 -12.42
N ASP A 27 -17.76 2.86 -11.72
CA ASP A 27 -18.87 1.89 -11.69
C ASP A 27 -19.98 2.34 -10.72
N GLY A 28 -19.83 3.48 -10.03
CA GLY A 28 -20.80 4.03 -9.08
C GLY A 28 -20.87 3.29 -7.74
N ALA A 29 -19.94 2.36 -7.48
CA ALA A 29 -19.86 1.59 -6.25
C ALA A 29 -19.30 2.39 -5.06
N LEU A 30 -18.61 3.51 -5.34
CA LEU A 30 -18.08 4.43 -4.33
C LEU A 30 -18.17 5.88 -4.83
N PRO A 31 -18.67 6.84 -4.04
CA PRO A 31 -18.61 8.25 -4.41
C PRO A 31 -17.18 8.73 -4.68
N ALA A 32 -16.98 9.59 -5.68
CA ALA A 32 -15.65 10.04 -6.09
C ALA A 32 -14.85 10.72 -4.94
N ALA A 33 -15.52 11.46 -4.07
CA ALA A 33 -14.88 12.06 -2.90
C ALA A 33 -14.38 10.99 -1.91
N GLU A 34 -15.17 9.96 -1.65
CA GLU A 34 -14.78 8.84 -0.77
C GLU A 34 -13.65 8.02 -1.38
N ALA A 35 -13.68 7.82 -2.69
CA ALA A 35 -12.58 7.20 -3.45
C ALA A 35 -11.25 7.92 -3.24
N LEU A 36 -11.23 9.27 -3.34
CA LEU A 36 -10.04 10.07 -3.08
C LEU A 36 -9.56 9.95 -1.63
N VAL A 37 -10.49 9.92 -0.67
CA VAL A 37 -10.17 9.72 0.76
C VAL A 37 -9.50 8.38 0.99
N VAL A 38 -10.05 7.30 0.42
CA VAL A 38 -9.49 5.95 0.55
C VAL A 38 -8.10 5.86 -0.07
N LEU A 39 -7.91 6.43 -1.27
CA LEU A 39 -6.60 6.47 -1.93
C LEU A 39 -5.58 7.23 -1.07
N GLY A 40 -5.93 8.41 -0.58
CA GLY A 40 -5.07 9.22 0.28
C GLY A 40 -4.73 8.53 1.61
N ALA A 41 -5.69 7.84 2.22
CA ALA A 41 -5.48 7.08 3.45
C ALA A 41 -4.44 5.97 3.25
N TRP A 42 -4.53 5.20 2.17
CA TRP A 42 -3.56 4.17 1.85
C TRP A 42 -2.18 4.73 1.52
N GLN A 43 -2.10 5.83 0.77
CA GLN A 43 -0.83 6.51 0.47
C GLN A 43 -0.14 6.94 1.78
N ALA A 44 -0.86 7.64 2.66
CA ALA A 44 -0.32 8.11 3.93
C ALA A 44 0.12 6.96 4.84
N LEU A 45 -0.66 5.88 4.90
CA LEU A 45 -0.35 4.69 5.69
C LEU A 45 0.93 4.00 5.17
N LEU A 46 1.04 3.79 3.85
CA LEU A 46 2.20 3.14 3.24
C LEU A 46 3.46 3.97 3.36
N GLU A 47 3.36 5.30 3.22
CA GLU A 47 4.47 6.23 3.45
C GLU A 47 4.95 6.18 4.89
N ARG A 48 4.02 6.33 5.84
CA ARG A 48 4.31 6.30 7.27
C ARG A 48 4.95 4.99 7.72
N HIS A 49 4.64 3.88 7.04
CA HIS A 49 5.18 2.56 7.35
C HIS A 49 6.33 2.09 6.43
N GLY A 50 6.71 2.87 5.41
CA GLY A 50 7.72 2.50 4.42
C GLY A 50 9.12 3.03 4.75
N GLY A 51 10.00 2.15 5.27
CA GLY A 51 11.43 2.47 5.39
C GLY A 51 12.26 2.05 4.18
N PRO A 52 13.51 2.51 4.06
CA PRO A 52 14.36 2.35 2.86
C PRO A 52 14.60 0.90 2.44
N ASP A 53 14.47 -0.04 3.38
CA ASP A 53 14.74 -1.47 3.17
C ASP A 53 13.47 -2.34 3.31
N GLY A 54 12.28 -1.73 3.29
CA GLY A 54 11.01 -2.39 3.64
C GLY A 54 10.81 -2.64 5.13
N ARG A 55 11.74 -2.15 5.97
CA ARG A 55 11.60 -2.17 7.43
C ARG A 55 10.77 -0.98 7.88
N CYS A 56 9.73 -1.22 8.67
CA CYS A 56 8.92 -0.17 9.24
C CYS A 56 9.64 0.46 10.45
N VAL A 57 9.91 1.77 10.38
CA VAL A 57 10.60 2.51 11.46
C VAL A 57 9.72 2.71 12.70
N LEU A 58 8.39 2.69 12.54
CA LEU A 58 7.44 2.87 13.64
C LEU A 58 7.22 1.58 14.42
N CYS A 59 7.24 0.44 13.74
CA CYS A 59 7.10 -0.85 14.38
C CYS A 59 8.46 -1.29 14.93
N ARG A 60 8.89 -0.66 16.04
CA ARG A 60 10.20 -0.83 16.71
C ARG A 60 10.66 -2.27 17.01
N ARG A 61 9.85 -3.30 16.71
CA ARG A 61 10.10 -4.72 17.05
C ARG A 61 9.66 -5.76 16.03
N THR A 62 8.99 -5.41 14.92
CA THR A 62 8.62 -6.45 13.95
C THR A 62 9.84 -6.82 13.12
N SER A 63 10.09 -8.14 13.11
CA SER A 63 11.27 -8.87 12.65
C SER A 63 11.72 -8.55 11.21
N ARG A 64 12.63 -9.36 10.66
CA ARG A 64 13.14 -9.34 9.26
C ARG A 64 12.05 -9.45 8.15
N ARG A 65 10.77 -9.21 8.45
CA ARG A 65 9.58 -9.34 7.62
C ARG A 65 8.85 -7.98 7.52
N LEU A 66 8.03 -7.82 6.49
CA LEU A 66 7.12 -6.67 6.34
C LEU A 66 6.23 -6.48 7.59
N CYS A 67 5.92 -5.25 7.98
CA CYS A 67 4.95 -5.00 9.07
C CYS A 67 3.53 -5.35 8.63
N THR A 68 2.58 -5.47 9.57
CA THR A 68 1.20 -5.89 9.28
C THR A 68 0.52 -5.06 8.20
N VAL A 69 0.72 -3.73 8.20
CA VAL A 69 0.23 -2.84 7.13
C VAL A 69 0.68 -3.30 5.75
N TRP A 70 1.99 -3.55 5.60
CA TRP A 70 2.57 -4.02 4.34
C TRP A 70 2.19 -5.46 4.00
N GLN A 71 1.99 -6.32 5.01
CA GLN A 71 1.49 -7.68 4.80
C GLN A 71 0.08 -7.65 4.21
N VAL A 72 -0.83 -6.83 4.77
CA VAL A 72 -2.20 -6.65 4.25
C VAL A 72 -2.15 -6.06 2.85
N ALA A 73 -1.36 -5.01 2.63
CA ALA A 73 -1.26 -4.38 1.34
C ALA A 73 -0.79 -5.35 0.23
N VAL A 74 0.24 -6.15 0.52
CA VAL A 74 0.72 -7.17 -0.43
C VAL A 74 -0.33 -8.27 -0.64
N ALA A 75 -1.00 -8.72 0.42
CA ALA A 75 -1.99 -9.79 0.34
C ALA A 75 -3.23 -9.41 -0.46
N TYR A 76 -3.66 -8.15 -0.44
CA TYR A 76 -4.87 -7.70 -1.15
C TYR A 76 -4.59 -7.04 -2.50
N PHE A 77 -3.41 -6.46 -2.68
CA PHE A 77 -3.12 -5.62 -3.86
C PHE A 77 -1.99 -6.15 -4.74
N VAL A 78 -1.28 -7.21 -4.35
CA VAL A 78 -0.19 -7.79 -5.15
C VAL A 78 -0.43 -9.27 -5.43
N ARG A 79 -0.85 -10.04 -4.43
CA ARG A 79 -1.24 -11.44 -4.62
C ARG A 79 -2.74 -11.51 -4.87
N PRO A 80 -3.21 -11.99 -6.03
CA PRO A 80 -4.61 -12.32 -6.24
C PRO A 80 -5.02 -13.56 -5.43
#